data_AF-A0A974KVD3-F1
#
_entry.id   AF-A0A974KVD3-F1
#
_cell.length_a   1.000
_cell.length_b   1.000
_cell.length_c   1.000
_cell.angle_alpha   90.00
_cell.angle_beta   90.00
_cell.angle_gamma   90.00
#
_symmetry.space_group_name_H-M   'P 1'
#
loop_
_entity.id
_entity.type
_entity.pdbx_description
1 polymer ?
#
loop_
_entity_poly.entity_id
_entity_poly.type
_entity_poly.pdbx_seq_one_letter_code
_entity_poly.pdbx_strand_id
1 'polypeptide(L)'
;MNWELRNLFDDLEVVQEKINDVVTSFVWFDDEYFTHEPNHVLTKEEVNTHGWKYHEHRIKNTQVIDLMLMYMRDFDDIMKKIREIEKASSAKFGDRTDNA
;
A
#
# COMPACT_ATOMS: atom_id res chain seq x y z
N MET A 1 3.16 -0.27 26.60
CA MET A 1 2.38 0.31 25.48
C MET A 1 0.90 0.15 25.82
N ASN A 2 0.06 1.17 25.56
CA ASN A 2 -1.40 1.03 25.71
C ASN A 2 -1.88 -0.15 24.84
N TRP A 3 -2.81 -0.98 25.32
CA TRP A 3 -3.31 -2.15 24.57
C TRP A 3 -3.94 -1.73 23.24
N GLU A 4 -4.60 -0.57 23.23
CA GLU A 4 -5.17 0.05 22.04
C GLU A 4 -4.08 0.44 21.02
N LEU A 5 -2.97 1.00 21.49
CA LEU A 5 -1.84 1.35 20.63
C LEU A 5 -1.16 0.10 20.05
N ARG A 6 -1.10 -1.00 20.82
CA ARG A 6 -0.60 -2.29 20.32
C ARG A 6 -1.49 -2.83 19.19
N ASN A 7 -2.80 -2.84 19.38
CA ASN A 7 -3.72 -3.30 18.33
C ASN A 7 -3.59 -2.46 17.04
N LEU A 8 -3.37 -1.15 17.15
CA LEU A 8 -3.15 -0.29 15.98
C LEU A 8 -1.84 -0.61 15.24
N PHE A 9 -0.79 -1.05 15.94
CA PHE A 9 0.43 -1.54 15.30
C PHE A 9 0.20 -2.89 14.63
N ASP A 10 -0.53 -3.81 15.27
CA ASP A 10 -0.91 -5.09 14.66
C ASP A 10 -1.75 -4.86 13.37
N ASP A 11 -2.69 -3.89 13.39
CA ASP A 11 -3.46 -3.48 12.21
C ASP A 11 -2.56 -2.92 11.09
N LEU A 12 -1.51 -2.17 11.47
CA LEU A 12 -0.55 -1.60 10.53
C LEU A 12 0.28 -2.68 9.83
N GLU A 13 0.70 -3.71 10.58
CA GLU A 13 1.40 -4.88 10.02
C GLU A 13 0.52 -5.59 8.99
N VAL A 14 -0.77 -5.77 9.28
CA VAL A 14 -1.72 -6.36 8.32
C VAL A 14 -1.87 -5.51 7.05
N VAL A 15 -1.93 -4.18 7.16
CA VAL A 15 -1.97 -3.30 5.98
C VAL A 15 -0.67 -3.42 5.16
N GLN A 16 0.48 -3.51 5.83
CA GLN A 16 1.77 -3.71 5.17
C GLN A 16 1.84 -5.03 4.41
N GLU A 17 1.37 -6.14 5.01
CA GLU A 17 1.30 -7.44 4.34
C GLU A 17 0.44 -7.39 3.08
N LYS A 18 -0.74 -6.77 3.17
CA LYS A 18 -1.63 -6.60 2.01
C LYS A 18 -1.02 -5.77 0.88
N ILE A 19 -0.26 -4.73 1.21
CA ILE A 19 0.48 -3.94 0.21
C ILE A 19 1.56 -4.81 -0.44
N ASN A 20 2.31 -5.57 0.35
CA ASN A 20 3.34 -6.48 -0.17
C ASN A 20 2.74 -7.53 -1.11
N ASP A 21 1.58 -8.08 -0.79
CA ASP A 21 0.88 -9.05 -1.65
C ASP A 21 0.47 -8.44 -2.99
N VAL A 22 -0.06 -7.22 -2.99
CA VAL A 22 -0.44 -6.51 -4.22
C VAL A 22 0.78 -6.21 -5.08
N VAL A 23 1.85 -5.71 -4.48
CA VAL A 23 3.11 -5.41 -5.18
C VAL A 23 3.70 -6.68 -5.76
N THR A 24 3.78 -7.75 -4.98
CA THR A 24 4.34 -9.04 -5.42
C THR A 24 3.53 -9.62 -6.59
N SER A 25 2.19 -9.59 -6.49
CA SER A 25 1.33 -10.02 -7.59
C SER A 25 1.49 -9.17 -8.85
N PHE A 26 1.75 -7.87 -8.71
CA PHE A 26 1.97 -7.00 -9.85
C PHE A 26 3.33 -7.23 -10.49
N VAL A 27 4.38 -7.47 -9.70
CA VAL A 27 5.71 -7.84 -10.19
C VAL A 27 5.65 -9.13 -11.00
N TRP A 28 4.97 -10.17 -10.51
CA TRP A 28 4.82 -11.41 -11.30
C TRP A 28 4.10 -11.18 -12.63
N PHE A 29 3.07 -10.33 -12.64
CA PHE A 29 2.39 -9.95 -13.88
C PHE A 29 3.31 -9.19 -14.84
N ASP A 30 4.14 -8.30 -14.32
CA ASP A 30 5.10 -7.50 -15.11
C ASP A 30 6.21 -8.39 -15.70
N ASP A 31 6.82 -9.25 -14.89
CA ASP A 31 7.88 -10.18 -15.27
C ASP A 31 7.41 -11.20 -16.33
N GLU A 32 6.17 -11.70 -16.21
CA GLU A 32 5.58 -12.59 -17.21
C GLU A 32 5.32 -11.91 -18.56
N TYR A 33 5.13 -10.58 -18.56
CA TYR A 33 4.79 -9.83 -19.75
C TYR A 33 6.02 -9.21 -20.44
N PHE A 34 6.92 -8.60 -19.68
CA PHE A 34 8.11 -7.91 -20.18
C PHE A 34 9.33 -8.82 -20.10
N THR A 35 9.36 -9.83 -20.98
CA THR A 35 10.39 -10.87 -20.98
C THR A 35 11.68 -10.52 -21.73
N HIS A 36 11.74 -9.33 -22.32
CA HIS A 36 12.86 -8.90 -23.15
C HIS A 36 13.71 -7.82 -22.47
N GLU A 37 14.98 -7.76 -22.84
CA GLU A 37 15.89 -6.71 -22.41
C GLU A 37 15.42 -5.31 -22.88
N PRO A 38 15.77 -4.23 -22.17
CA PRO A 38 15.29 -2.87 -22.47
C PRO A 38 15.58 -2.34 -23.87
N ASN A 39 16.56 -2.90 -24.58
CA ASN A 39 16.94 -2.51 -25.94
C ASN A 39 16.30 -3.38 -27.04
N HIS A 40 15.43 -4.33 -26.67
CA HIS A 40 14.72 -5.17 -27.63
C HIS A 40 13.75 -4.35 -28.47
N VAL A 41 13.78 -4.56 -29.79
CA VAL A 41 12.85 -3.93 -30.73
C VAL A 41 11.75 -4.93 -31.02
N LEU A 42 10.52 -4.56 -30.68
CA LEU A 42 9.37 -5.44 -30.85
C LEU A 42 9.17 -5.83 -32.33
N THR A 43 8.93 -7.12 -32.55
CA THR A 43 8.46 -7.62 -33.83
C THR A 43 7.00 -7.20 -34.07
N LYS A 44 6.55 -7.29 -35.32
CA LYS A 44 5.14 -7.01 -35.66
C LYS A 44 4.16 -7.91 -34.91
N GLU A 45 4.55 -9.16 -34.65
CA GLU A 45 3.74 -10.13 -33.90
C GLU A 45 3.64 -9.76 -32.41
N GLU A 46 4.75 -9.33 -31.81
CA GLU A 46 4.79 -8.85 -30.43
C GLU A 46 3.96 -7.57 -30.24
N VAL A 47 4.02 -6.64 -31.20
CA VAL A 47 3.15 -5.44 -31.22
C VAL A 47 1.68 -5.83 -31.27
N ASN A 48 1.31 -6.79 -32.11
CA ASN A 48 -0.07 -7.27 -32.19
C ASN A 48 -0.51 -7.95 -30.89
N THR A 49 0.37 -8.78 -30.30
CA THR A 49 0.13 -9.44 -29.01
C THR A 49 -0.08 -8.42 -27.90
N HIS A 50 0.72 -7.34 -27.87
CA HIS A 50 0.56 -6.24 -26.94
C HIS A 50 -0.81 -5.58 -27.09
N GLY A 51 -1.22 -5.28 -28.32
CA GLY A 51 -2.54 -4.74 -28.61
C GLY A 51 -3.68 -5.66 -28.14
N TRP A 52 -3.53 -6.96 -28.30
CA TRP A 52 -4.53 -7.95 -27.88
C TRP A 52 -4.73 -8.01 -26.36
N LYS A 53 -3.64 -7.84 -25.60
CA LYS A 53 -3.65 -7.86 -24.13
C LYS A 53 -4.02 -6.51 -23.50
N TYR A 54 -4.25 -5.46 -24.29
CA TYR A 54 -4.55 -4.10 -23.80
C TYR A 54 -5.64 -4.05 -22.71
N HIS A 55 -6.77 -4.73 -22.92
CA HIS A 55 -7.88 -4.69 -21.96
C HIS A 55 -7.57 -5.45 -20.68
N GLU A 56 -6.87 -6.58 -20.76
CA GLU A 56 -6.40 -7.34 -19.60
C GLU A 56 -5.46 -6.49 -18.74
N HIS A 57 -4.51 -5.80 -19.38
CA HIS A 57 -3.59 -4.88 -18.71
C HIS A 57 -4.33 -3.72 -18.03
N ARG A 58 -5.27 -3.10 -18.74
CA ARG A 58 -6.09 -2.05 -18.17
C ARG A 58 -6.83 -2.52 -16.91
N ILE A 59 -7.41 -3.73 -16.95
CA ILE A 59 -8.13 -4.30 -15.82
C ILE A 59 -7.16 -4.55 -14.65
N LYS A 60 -6.04 -5.24 -14.88
CA LYS A 60 -5.05 -5.53 -13.85
C LYS A 60 -4.52 -4.25 -13.20
N ASN A 61 -4.15 -3.25 -14.01
CA ASN A 61 -3.67 -1.96 -13.52
C ASN A 61 -4.73 -1.23 -12.68
N THR A 62 -6.00 -1.24 -13.12
CA THR A 62 -7.10 -0.63 -12.36
C THR A 62 -7.29 -1.31 -11.01
N GLN A 63 -7.29 -2.65 -10.99
CA GLN A 63 -7.41 -3.42 -9.74
C GLN A 63 -6.28 -3.16 -8.76
N VAL A 64 -5.03 -3.08 -9.25
CA VAL A 64 -3.87 -2.76 -8.41
C VAL A 64 -3.99 -1.35 -7.83
N ILE A 65 -4.36 -0.36 -8.65
CA ILE A 65 -4.57 1.02 -8.19
C ILE A 65 -5.68 1.08 -7.14
N ASP A 66 -6.82 0.43 -7.37
CA ASP A 66 -7.96 0.44 -6.45
C ASP A 66 -7.59 -0.19 -5.09
N LEU A 67 -6.88 -1.31 -5.09
CA LEU A 67 -6.40 -1.95 -3.86
C LEU A 67 -5.39 -1.08 -3.12
N MET A 68 -4.42 -0.50 -3.83
CA MET A 68 -3.43 0.40 -3.22
C MET A 68 -4.10 1.64 -2.61
N LEU A 69 -5.08 2.23 -3.28
CA LEU A 69 -5.85 3.36 -2.75
C LEU A 69 -6.67 2.96 -1.51
N MET A 70 -7.23 1.76 -1.49
CA MET A 70 -7.94 1.24 -0.33
C MET A 70 -7.00 1.09 0.87
N TYR A 71 -5.85 0.45 0.69
CA TYR A 71 -4.88 0.24 1.77
C TYR A 71 -4.20 1.52 2.24
N MET A 72 -4.00 2.51 1.35
CA MET A 72 -3.54 3.84 1.77
C MET A 72 -4.56 4.53 2.68
N ARG A 73 -5.88 4.38 2.42
CA ARG A 73 -6.91 4.89 3.33
C ARG A 73 -6.89 4.18 4.68
N ASP A 74 -6.77 2.86 4.69
CA ASP A 74 -6.66 2.08 5.93
C ASP A 74 -5.45 2.54 6.76
N PHE A 75 -4.30 2.74 6.11
CA PHE A 75 -3.09 3.28 6.73
C PHE A 75 -3.32 4.67 7.33
N ASP A 76 -3.90 5.60 6.56
CA ASP A 76 -4.16 6.97 7.01
C ASP A 76 -5.10 6.99 8.24
N ASP A 77 -6.13 6.15 8.24
CA ASP A 77 -7.07 6.01 9.35
C ASP A 77 -6.38 5.47 10.62
N ILE A 78 -5.50 4.47 10.49
CA ILE A 78 -4.69 3.95 11.61
C ILE A 78 -3.77 5.04 12.15
N MET A 79 -3.03 5.72 11.26
CA MET A 79 -2.11 6.79 11.63
C MET A 79 -2.81 7.96 12.33
N LYS A 80 -4.03 8.29 11.90
CA LYS A 80 -4.86 9.31 12.56
C LYS A 80 -5.18 8.91 14.01
N LYS A 81 -5.60 7.67 14.24
CA LYS A 81 -5.90 7.16 15.61
C LYS A 81 -4.67 7.17 16.50
N ILE A 82 -3.50 6.78 15.97
CA ILE A 82 -2.23 6.85 16.71
C ILE A 82 -1.95 8.29 17.17
N ARG A 83 -2.06 9.27 16.26
CA ARG A 83 -1.85 10.70 16.59
C ARG A 83 -2.84 11.22 17.63
N GLU A 84 -4.09 10.76 17.61
CA GLU A 84 -5.09 11.12 18.61
C GLU A 84 -4.72 10.60 20.00
N ILE A 85 -4.24 9.35 20.09
CA ILE A 85 -3.75 8.74 21.34
C ILE A 85 -2.50 9.47 21.85
N GLU A 86 -1.56 9.80 20.98
CA GLU A 86 -0.35 10.57 21.34
C GLU A 86 -0.74 11.93 21.91
N LYS A 87 -1.60 12.68 21.22
CA LYS A 87 -2.08 14.00 21.67
C LYS A 87 -2.79 13.92 23.02
N ALA A 88 -3.67 12.92 23.21
CA ALA A 88 -4.35 12.71 24.48
C ALA A 88 -3.39 12.35 25.61
N SER A 89 -2.34 11.59 25.31
CA SER A 89 -1.29 11.23 26.27
C SER A 89 -0.48 12.47 26.69
N SER A 90 -0.05 13.31 25.74
CA SER A 90 0.69 14.54 26.04
C SER A 90 -0.13 15.55 26.85
N ALA A 91 -1.42 15.70 26.57
CA ALA A 91 -2.30 16.61 27.31
C ALA A 91 -2.41 16.22 28.80
N LYS A 92 -2.39 14.92 29.14
CA LYS A 92 -2.45 14.44 30.53
C LYS A 92 -1.21 14.77 31.36
N PHE A 93 -0.07 15.02 30.73
CA PHE A 93 1.18 15.37 31.43
C PHE A 93 1.40 16.89 31.54
N GLY A 94 0.75 17.70 30.70
CA GLY A 94 0.86 19.17 30.76
C GLY A 94 0.17 19.82 31.97
N ASP A 95 -0.80 19.13 32.58
CA ASP A 95 -1.55 19.62 33.75
C ASP A 95 -0.86 19.32 35.10
N ARG A 96 0.28 18.61 35.09
CA ARG A 96 1.19 18.42 36.23
C ARG A 96 2.35 19.41 36.15
N THR A 97 2.04 20.69 36.20
CA THR A 97 3.01 21.70 36.67
C THR A 97 2.57 22.15 38.05
N ASP A 98 2.72 21.25 39.03
CA ASP A 98 2.64 21.61 40.44
C ASP A 98 3.85 22.52 40.72
N ASN A 99 3.58 23.81 40.89
CA ASN A 99 4.45 24.71 41.64
C ASN A 99 4.65 24.12 43.04
N ALA A 100 5.87 23.69 43.36
CA ALA A 100 6.34 23.44 44.72
C ALA A 100 7.85 23.70 44.81
#